data_AF-R0CV16-F1
#
_entry.id   AF-R0CV16-F1
#
_cell.length_a   1.000
_cell.length_b   1.000
_cell.length_c   1.000
_cell.angle_alpha   90.00
_cell.angle_beta   90.00
_cell.angle_gamma   90.00
#
_symmetry.space_group_name_H-M   'P 1'
#
loop_
_entity.id
_entity.type
_entity.pdbx_description
1 polymer ?
#
loop_
_entity_poly.entity_id
_entity_poly.type
_entity_poly.pdbx_seq_one_letter_code
_entity_poly.pdbx_strand_id
1 'polypeptide(L)'
;MVIKPFVDHYDYPKSSVFTADEIYIKVRGIKGYIWFIMDAVSRSILGYQVSDNRSVGPCILAMRMAFRGMKKLPDTFRFIADGYSDYPLAALQFAKELGDDFKFNITQVIGLTNNDAVSKEFRPYKQMIERLNRTFKSTYRVSCGYDNYNGANYNVALWVAYYNFLRPHRHNHYQILNKVDLLEGADNMHGKW
;
A
#
# COMPACT_ATOMS: atom_id res chain seq x y z
N MET A 1 0.66 -18.73 -9.82
CA MET A 1 -0.13 -17.64 -10.44
C MET A 1 0.83 -16.56 -10.92
N VAL A 2 0.79 -16.20 -12.21
CA VAL A 2 1.77 -15.29 -12.86
C VAL A 2 1.65 -13.83 -12.41
N ILE A 3 0.46 -13.41 -11.99
CA ILE A 3 0.16 -12.00 -11.67
C ILE A 3 0.93 -11.49 -10.45
N LYS A 4 1.01 -12.27 -9.37
CA LYS A 4 1.68 -11.81 -8.14
C LYS A 4 3.18 -11.51 -8.37
N PRO A 5 3.97 -12.41 -8.97
CA PRO A 5 5.35 -12.09 -9.34
C PRO A 5 5.47 -10.83 -10.22
N PHE A 6 4.59 -10.67 -11.21
CA PHE A 6 4.57 -9.49 -12.07
C PHE A 6 4.34 -8.20 -11.27
N VAL A 7 3.28 -8.15 -10.47
CA VAL A 7 2.93 -6.98 -9.64
C VAL A 7 4.03 -6.65 -8.65
N ASP A 8 4.61 -7.66 -8.01
CA ASP A 8 5.60 -7.47 -6.94
C ASP A 8 6.96 -7.01 -7.49
N HIS A 9 7.30 -7.35 -8.74
CA HIS A 9 8.61 -7.04 -9.34
C HIS A 9 8.54 -5.95 -10.42
N TYR A 10 7.36 -5.38 -10.67
CA TYR A 10 7.23 -4.23 -11.56
C TYR A 10 8.02 -3.04 -11.01
N ASP A 11 8.73 -2.34 -11.88
CA ASP A 11 9.52 -1.16 -11.50
C ASP A 11 8.63 0.07 -11.43
N TYR A 12 7.87 0.18 -10.33
CA TYR A 12 7.02 1.34 -10.09
C TYR A 12 7.85 2.62 -9.98
N PRO A 13 7.37 3.75 -10.55
CA PRO A 13 7.89 5.07 -10.22
C PRO A 13 7.75 5.34 -8.72
N LYS A 14 8.85 5.69 -8.06
CA LYS A 14 8.91 5.96 -6.62
C LYS A 14 9.29 7.42 -6.40
N SER A 15 8.41 8.18 -5.76
CA SER A 15 8.70 9.54 -5.29
C SER A 15 9.39 9.50 -3.92
N SER A 16 9.65 10.67 -3.36
CA SER A 16 10.18 10.79 -2.00
C SER A 16 9.10 10.71 -0.91
N VAL A 17 7.81 10.56 -1.24
CA VAL A 17 6.74 10.58 -0.23
C VAL A 17 5.88 9.33 -0.32
N PHE A 18 5.98 8.46 0.68
CA PHE A 18 5.16 7.27 0.79
C PHE A 18 4.11 7.45 1.88
N THR A 19 2.92 6.88 1.66
CA THR A 19 1.86 6.82 2.67
C THR A 19 1.45 5.39 2.93
N ALA A 20 1.21 5.06 4.19
CA ALA A 20 0.84 3.71 4.61
C ALA A 20 -0.30 3.71 5.62
N ASP A 21 -1.09 2.65 5.56
CA ASP A 21 -2.18 2.37 6.49
C ASP A 21 -2.49 0.88 6.45
N GLU A 22 -3.12 0.38 7.50
CA GLU A 22 -3.53 -1.00 7.63
C GLU A 22 -5.05 -1.12 7.73
N ILE A 23 -5.57 -2.17 7.09
CA ILE A 23 -7.00 -2.45 7.08
C ILE A 23 -7.30 -3.83 7.61
N TYR A 24 -8.53 -3.98 8.07
CA TYR A 24 -9.06 -5.25 8.56
C TYR A 24 -9.75 -6.03 7.45
N ILE A 25 -9.48 -7.33 7.42
CA ILE A 25 -10.20 -8.34 6.65
C ILE A 25 -10.69 -9.45 7.58
N LYS A 26 -11.46 -10.40 7.04
CA LYS A 26 -11.92 -11.60 7.73
C LYS A 26 -11.43 -12.82 6.97
N VAL A 27 -10.82 -13.75 7.68
CA VAL A 27 -10.47 -15.08 7.19
C VAL A 27 -11.18 -16.09 8.08
N ARG A 28 -12.15 -16.83 7.53
CA ARG A 28 -13.08 -17.71 8.30
C ARG A 28 -13.72 -17.02 9.50
N GLY A 29 -14.14 -15.77 9.32
CA GLY A 29 -14.74 -14.96 10.38
C GLY A 29 -13.73 -14.38 11.40
N ILE A 30 -12.48 -14.82 11.40
CA ILE A 30 -11.41 -14.31 12.26
C ILE A 30 -10.81 -13.05 11.64
N LYS A 31 -10.48 -12.07 12.48
CA LYS A 31 -9.90 -10.80 12.07
C LYS A 31 -8.48 -11.00 11.53
N GLY A 32 -8.27 -10.63 10.28
CA GLY A 32 -6.96 -10.53 9.64
C GLY A 32 -6.68 -9.09 9.21
N TYR A 33 -5.49 -8.88 8.64
CA TYR A 33 -4.95 -7.57 8.35
C TYR A 33 -4.36 -7.50 6.93
N ILE A 34 -4.45 -6.33 6.32
CA ILE A 34 -3.69 -5.99 5.12
C ILE A 34 -2.98 -4.67 5.38
N TRP A 35 -1.67 -4.66 5.17
CA TRP A 35 -0.86 -3.45 5.13
C TRP A 35 -0.83 -2.95 3.70
N PHE A 36 -1.00 -1.65 3.49
CA PHE A 36 -0.81 -1.02 2.19
C PHE A 36 0.19 0.12 2.30
N ILE A 37 1.09 0.21 1.31
CA ILE A 37 2.04 1.31 1.14
C ILE A 37 1.88 1.81 -0.29
N MET A 38 1.63 3.11 -0.42
CA MET A 38 1.37 3.78 -1.69
C MET A 38 2.33 4.95 -1.86
N ASP A 39 2.77 5.16 -3.09
CA ASP A 39 3.46 6.38 -3.49
C ASP A 39 2.49 7.56 -3.56
N ALA A 40 2.82 8.69 -2.93
CA ALA A 40 1.91 9.82 -2.87
C ALA A 40 1.76 10.58 -4.19
N VAL A 41 2.73 10.48 -5.11
CA VAL A 41 2.70 11.19 -6.39
C VAL A 41 1.98 10.36 -7.43
N SER A 42 2.51 9.18 -7.76
CA SER A 42 1.95 8.27 -8.77
C SER A 42 0.68 7.55 -8.32
N ARG A 43 0.41 7.52 -7.01
CA ARG A 43 -0.69 6.76 -6.38
C ARG A 43 -0.62 5.26 -6.58
N SER A 44 0.51 4.75 -7.08
CA SER A 44 0.73 3.31 -7.22
C SER A 44 0.90 2.67 -5.85
N ILE A 45 0.30 1.49 -5.68
CA ILE A 45 0.56 0.65 -4.51
C ILE A 45 1.94 0.02 -4.73
N LEU A 46 2.88 0.37 -3.86
CA LEU A 46 4.27 -0.11 -3.91
C LEU A 46 4.48 -1.35 -3.03
N GLY A 47 3.73 -1.42 -1.92
CA GLY A 47 3.86 -2.45 -0.91
C GLY A 47 2.50 -2.89 -0.40
N TYR A 48 2.34 -4.18 -0.14
CA TYR A 48 1.19 -4.75 0.51
C TYR A 48 1.55 -6.06 1.20
N GLN A 49 0.90 -6.40 2.30
CA GLN A 49 1.09 -7.67 2.98
C GLN A 49 -0.18 -8.09 3.69
N VAL A 50 -0.64 -9.32 3.44
CA VAL A 50 -1.73 -9.93 4.24
C VAL A 50 -1.12 -10.64 5.45
N SER A 51 -1.75 -10.49 6.61
CA SER A 51 -1.33 -11.15 7.83
C SER A 51 -2.51 -11.54 8.73
N ASP A 52 -2.27 -12.52 9.59
CA ASP A 52 -3.19 -12.96 10.64
C ASP A 52 -3.11 -12.10 11.91
N ASN A 53 -2.07 -11.26 12.01
CA ASN A 53 -1.82 -10.39 13.15
C ASN A 53 -1.39 -8.98 12.69
N ARG A 54 -1.49 -8.02 13.61
CA ARG A 54 -1.06 -6.62 13.43
C ARG A 54 0.29 -6.38 14.12
N SER A 55 1.29 -7.21 13.82
CA SER A 55 2.65 -7.05 14.34
C SER A 55 3.56 -6.33 13.35
N VAL A 56 4.75 -5.96 13.84
CA VAL A 56 5.79 -5.30 13.06
C VAL A 56 6.30 -6.13 11.88
N GLY A 57 6.25 -7.46 11.95
CA GLY A 57 6.79 -8.35 10.90
C GLY A 57 6.12 -8.12 9.54
N PRO A 58 4.78 -8.24 9.44
CA PRO A 58 4.04 -7.90 8.23
C PRO A 58 4.26 -6.46 7.72
N CYS A 59 4.39 -5.49 8.61
CA CYS A 59 4.71 -4.10 8.26
C CYS A 59 6.08 -4.01 7.57
N ILE A 60 7.11 -4.65 8.14
CA ILE A 60 8.45 -4.74 7.55
C ILE A 60 8.38 -5.40 6.17
N LEU A 61 7.62 -6.49 5.99
CA LEU A 61 7.50 -7.15 4.69
C LEU A 61 6.87 -6.24 3.63
N ALA A 62 5.83 -5.48 3.99
CA ALA A 62 5.23 -4.50 3.09
C ALA A 62 6.23 -3.39 2.71
N MET A 63 6.98 -2.86 3.69
CA MET A 63 8.02 -1.85 3.47
C MET A 63 9.16 -2.39 2.59
N ARG A 64 9.61 -3.64 2.81
CA ARG A 64 10.65 -4.28 1.99
C ARG A 64 10.21 -4.38 0.53
N MET A 65 8.94 -4.64 0.28
CA MET A 65 8.40 -4.63 -1.07
C MET A 65 8.37 -3.21 -1.66
N ALA A 66 7.93 -2.21 -0.90
CA ALA A 66 7.88 -0.82 -1.36
C ALA A 66 9.27 -0.25 -1.69
N PHE A 67 10.29 -0.60 -0.91
CA PHE A 67 11.68 -0.18 -1.10
C PHE A 67 12.46 -0.99 -2.14
N ARG A 68 11.84 -2.00 -2.75
CA ARG A 68 12.50 -2.86 -3.74
C ARG A 68 13.06 -2.03 -4.89
N GLY A 69 14.31 -2.33 -5.25
CA GLY A 69 15.04 -1.63 -6.33
C GLY A 69 15.68 -0.30 -5.91
N MET A 70 15.39 0.21 -4.69
CA MET A 70 16.07 1.38 -4.16
C MET A 70 17.42 0.98 -3.59
N LYS A 71 18.46 1.77 -3.87
CA LYS A 71 19.79 1.60 -3.26
C LYS A 71 19.99 2.49 -2.03
N LYS A 72 19.32 3.64 -2.02
CA LYS A 72 19.26 4.60 -0.91
C LYS A 72 17.95 5.37 -0.95
N LEU A 73 17.52 5.86 0.19
CA LEU A 73 16.41 6.80 0.29
C LEU A 73 16.89 8.22 -0.04
N PRO A 74 16.07 9.04 -0.74
CA PRO A 74 16.36 10.46 -0.90
C PRO A 74 16.42 11.19 0.46
N ASP A 75 17.22 12.24 0.58
CA ASP A 75 17.29 13.06 1.82
C ASP A 75 15.94 13.71 2.16
N THR A 76 15.09 13.93 1.16
CA THR A 76 13.74 14.48 1.31
C THR A 76 12.69 13.40 1.57
N PHE A 77 13.09 12.16 1.81
CA PHE A 77 12.17 11.04 1.97
C PHE A 77 11.26 11.21 3.20
N ARG A 78 9.96 11.02 3.00
CA ARG A 78 8.94 11.09 4.04
C ARG A 78 8.08 9.84 3.98
N PHE A 79 8.00 9.13 5.10
CA PHE A 79 7.07 8.03 5.28
C PHE A 79 5.93 8.46 6.20
N ILE A 80 4.72 8.54 5.67
CA ILE A 80 3.55 9.10 6.36
C ILE A 80 2.58 7.99 6.72
N ALA A 81 2.31 7.82 8.00
CA ALA A 81 1.42 6.77 8.49
C ALA A 81 0.58 7.24 9.69
N ASP A 82 -0.37 6.42 10.13
CA ASP A 82 -1.05 6.66 11.40
C ASP A 82 -0.08 6.49 12.59
N GLY A 83 -0.51 6.91 13.78
CA GLY A 83 0.28 6.85 15.02
C GLY A 83 0.52 5.43 15.57
N TYR A 84 0.56 4.40 14.72
CA TYR A 84 0.76 3.02 15.15
C TYR A 84 2.26 2.72 15.37
N SER A 85 2.59 2.08 16.50
CA SER A 85 3.96 1.88 16.97
C SER A 85 4.82 1.01 16.06
N ASP A 86 4.20 0.16 15.24
CA ASP A 86 4.91 -0.76 14.37
C ASP A 86 5.66 -0.04 13.25
N TYR A 87 5.21 1.14 12.81
CA TYR A 87 5.91 1.91 11.78
C TYR A 87 7.28 2.41 12.26
N PRO A 88 7.42 3.08 13.43
CA PRO A 88 8.72 3.41 13.99
C PRO A 88 9.63 2.19 14.22
N LEU A 89 9.07 1.08 14.72
CA LEU A 89 9.84 -0.14 14.95
C LEU A 89 10.39 -0.73 13.65
N ALA A 90 9.58 -0.73 12.58
CA ALA A 90 10.03 -1.15 11.27
C ALA A 90 11.15 -0.23 10.73
N ALA A 91 11.00 1.09 10.85
CA ALA A 91 12.03 2.05 10.43
C ALA A 91 13.38 1.83 11.16
N LEU A 92 13.35 1.56 12.47
CA LEU A 92 14.54 1.20 13.24
C LEU A 92 15.21 -0.08 12.72
N GLN A 93 14.43 -1.09 12.34
CA GLN A 93 14.97 -2.32 11.76
C GLN A 93 15.69 -2.04 10.43
N PHE A 94 15.10 -1.22 9.55
CA PHE A 94 15.73 -0.84 8.28
C PHE A 94 17.04 -0.08 8.50
N ALA A 95 17.06 0.88 9.42
CA ALA A 95 18.29 1.62 9.75
C ALA A 95 19.37 0.69 10.33
N LYS A 96 18.98 -0.32 11.12
CA LYS A 96 19.92 -1.30 11.69
C LYS A 96 20.49 -2.27 10.64
N GLU A 97 19.67 -2.76 9.73
CA GLU A 97 20.09 -3.76 8.73
C GLU A 97 20.76 -3.16 7.51
N LEU A 98 20.32 -1.98 7.06
CA LEU A 98 20.75 -1.35 5.81
C LEU A 98 21.56 -0.07 6.02
N GLY A 99 21.77 0.36 7.27
CA GLY A 99 22.58 1.52 7.61
C GLY A 99 21.92 2.86 7.28
N ASP A 100 22.74 3.90 7.17
CA ASP A 100 22.29 5.30 7.01
C ASP A 100 21.54 5.54 5.69
N ASP A 101 21.80 4.74 4.64
CA ASP A 101 21.11 4.83 3.34
C ASP A 101 19.59 4.55 3.44
N PHE A 102 19.13 3.89 4.50
CA PHE A 102 17.72 3.59 4.77
C PHE A 102 17.26 4.10 6.13
N LYS A 103 17.89 5.17 6.62
CA LYS A 103 17.45 5.86 7.83
C LYS A 103 16.36 6.88 7.46
N PHE A 104 15.16 6.68 7.99
CA PHE A 104 14.03 7.59 7.80
C PHE A 104 13.18 7.70 9.06
N ASN A 105 12.45 8.81 9.17
CA ASN A 105 11.48 9.03 10.25
C ASN A 105 10.06 8.82 9.75
N ILE A 106 9.20 8.33 10.64
CA ILE A 106 7.75 8.22 10.37
C ILE A 106 7.10 9.56 10.73
N THR A 107 6.50 10.21 9.75
CA THR A 107 5.61 11.34 9.96
C THR A 107 4.24 10.82 10.37
N GLN A 108 3.95 10.87 11.66
CA GLN A 108 2.68 10.37 12.21
C GLN A 108 1.57 11.41 12.04
N VAL A 109 0.40 10.98 11.55
CA VAL A 109 -0.80 11.83 11.43
C VAL A 109 -1.88 11.26 12.35
N ILE A 110 -1.98 11.81 13.56
CA ILE A 110 -2.81 11.27 14.64
C ILE A 110 -4.22 11.86 14.62
N GLY A 111 -5.22 11.01 14.79
CA GLY A 111 -6.61 11.42 15.06
C GLY A 111 -7.38 12.00 13.85
N LEU A 112 -8.63 12.39 14.12
CA LEU A 112 -9.57 12.97 13.14
C LEU A 112 -9.60 14.50 13.14
N THR A 113 -8.97 15.15 14.12
CA THR A 113 -8.93 16.61 14.27
C THR A 113 -7.52 17.14 14.00
N ASN A 114 -7.40 18.34 13.42
CA ASN A 114 -6.11 18.98 13.12
C ASN A 114 -5.57 19.65 14.38
N ASN A 115 -5.22 18.86 15.39
CA ASN A 115 -4.81 19.42 16.68
C ASN A 115 -3.37 19.96 16.65
N ASP A 116 -2.55 19.50 15.71
CA ASP A 116 -1.15 19.92 15.54
C ASP A 116 -0.83 20.30 14.08
N ALA A 117 0.17 21.17 13.90
CA ALA A 117 0.56 21.72 12.60
C ALA A 117 1.05 20.65 11.61
N VAL A 118 1.73 19.61 12.12
CA VAL A 118 2.22 18.48 11.34
C VAL A 118 1.03 17.68 10.79
N SER A 119 0.08 17.28 11.64
CA SER A 119 -1.14 16.62 11.17
C SER A 119 -1.89 17.44 10.14
N LYS A 120 -1.96 18.77 10.27
CA LYS A 120 -2.62 19.64 9.27
C LYS A 120 -1.91 19.62 7.92
N GLU A 121 -0.58 19.68 7.89
CA GLU A 121 0.22 19.64 6.66
C GLU A 121 0.11 18.27 5.96
N PHE A 122 0.17 17.18 6.73
CA PHE A 122 0.27 15.84 6.18
C PHE A 122 -1.06 15.08 6.06
N ARG A 123 -2.18 15.67 6.51
CA ARG A 123 -3.52 15.09 6.39
C ARG A 123 -3.94 14.72 4.97
N PRO A 124 -3.62 15.49 3.91
CA PRO A 124 -3.95 15.08 2.55
C PRO A 124 -3.43 13.68 2.23
N TYR A 125 -2.22 13.32 2.65
CA TYR A 125 -1.64 11.98 2.43
C TYR A 125 -2.41 10.88 3.15
N LYS A 126 -2.81 11.11 4.40
CA LYS A 126 -3.67 10.18 5.14
C LYS A 126 -5.01 9.95 4.43
N GLN A 127 -5.63 11.01 3.92
CA GLN A 127 -6.88 10.89 3.17
C GLN A 127 -6.72 10.09 1.87
N MET A 128 -5.52 10.08 1.28
CA MET A 128 -5.23 9.33 0.06
C MET A 128 -5.22 7.83 0.32
N ILE A 129 -4.51 7.37 1.35
CA ILE A 129 -4.48 5.96 1.74
C ILE A 129 -5.84 5.51 2.29
N GLU A 130 -6.56 6.35 3.04
CA GLU A 130 -7.94 6.06 3.46
C GLU A 130 -8.90 5.87 2.28
N ARG A 131 -8.72 6.64 1.19
CA ARG A 131 -9.51 6.48 -0.04
C ARG A 131 -9.18 5.17 -0.76
N LEU A 132 -7.90 4.78 -0.80
CA LEU A 132 -7.49 3.45 -1.29
C LEU A 132 -8.20 2.36 -0.50
N ASN A 133 -8.12 2.44 0.84
CA ASN A 133 -8.70 1.50 1.78
C ASN A 133 -10.22 1.38 1.62
N ARG A 134 -10.91 2.50 1.39
CA ARG A 134 -12.35 2.51 1.11
C ARG A 134 -12.69 1.82 -0.21
N THR A 135 -11.87 2.02 -1.25
CA THR A 135 -12.02 1.38 -2.56
C THR A 135 -11.79 -0.14 -2.47
N PHE A 136 -10.79 -0.58 -1.71
CA PHE A 136 -10.60 -2.00 -1.44
C PHE A 136 -11.78 -2.59 -0.66
N LYS A 137 -12.24 -1.90 0.39
CA LYS A 137 -13.36 -2.36 1.22
C LYS A 137 -14.66 -2.48 0.42
N SER A 138 -14.91 -1.62 -0.57
CA SER A 138 -16.12 -1.77 -1.41
C SER A 138 -16.09 -3.04 -2.25
N THR A 139 -14.93 -3.43 -2.78
CA THR A 139 -14.79 -4.70 -3.53
C THR A 139 -14.77 -5.92 -2.61
N TYR A 140 -14.15 -5.80 -1.43
CA TYR A 140 -14.03 -6.88 -0.45
C TYR A 140 -15.36 -7.21 0.26
N ARG A 141 -16.22 -6.22 0.52
CA ARG A 141 -17.50 -6.44 1.22
C ARG A 141 -18.41 -7.44 0.51
N VAL A 142 -18.32 -7.54 -0.82
CA VAL A 142 -19.11 -8.47 -1.62
C VAL A 142 -18.67 -9.92 -1.41
N SER A 143 -17.41 -10.16 -1.03
CA SER A 143 -16.87 -11.52 -0.85
C SER A 143 -17.21 -12.15 0.50
N CYS A 144 -17.80 -11.41 1.44
CA CYS A 144 -18.09 -11.88 2.81
C CYS A 144 -16.87 -12.44 3.58
N GLY A 145 -15.65 -12.07 3.18
CA GLY A 145 -14.40 -12.58 3.75
C GLY A 145 -13.65 -13.55 2.84
N TYR A 146 -12.63 -14.20 3.39
CA TYR A 146 -11.83 -15.23 2.72
C TYR A 146 -11.91 -16.56 3.46
N ASP A 147 -11.76 -17.66 2.73
CA ASP A 147 -11.64 -18.99 3.35
C ASP A 147 -10.25 -19.24 3.95
N ASN A 148 -9.18 -18.72 3.35
CA ASN A 148 -7.82 -18.90 3.88
C ASN A 148 -6.87 -17.77 3.46
N TYR A 149 -5.72 -17.67 4.12
CA TYR A 149 -4.73 -16.62 3.86
C TYR A 149 -4.07 -16.72 2.49
N ASN A 150 -3.97 -17.91 1.90
CA ASN A 150 -3.45 -18.05 0.53
C ASN A 150 -4.41 -17.41 -0.47
N GLY A 151 -5.71 -17.71 -0.36
CA GLY A 151 -6.77 -17.08 -1.15
C GLY A 151 -6.83 -15.57 -0.95
N ALA A 152 -6.68 -15.10 0.29
CA ALA A 152 -6.59 -13.67 0.60
C ALA A 152 -5.37 -13.02 -0.09
N ASN A 153 -4.19 -13.60 0.03
CA ASN A 153 -2.97 -13.10 -0.63
C ASN A 153 -3.12 -13.03 -2.15
N TYR A 154 -3.70 -14.06 -2.77
CA TYR A 154 -3.93 -14.07 -4.22
C TYR A 154 -4.95 -13.02 -4.65
N ASN A 155 -6.07 -12.90 -3.93
CA ASN A 155 -7.09 -11.90 -4.23
C ASN A 155 -6.55 -10.47 -4.07
N VAL A 156 -5.79 -10.20 -3.01
CA VAL A 156 -5.16 -8.88 -2.81
C VAL A 156 -4.16 -8.58 -3.92
N ALA A 157 -3.33 -9.55 -4.33
CA ALA A 157 -2.42 -9.37 -5.45
C ALA A 157 -3.15 -9.07 -6.77
N LEU A 158 -4.27 -9.76 -7.05
CA LEU A 158 -5.13 -9.47 -8.21
C LEU A 158 -5.75 -8.08 -8.12
N TRP A 159 -6.21 -7.68 -6.93
CA TRP A 159 -6.79 -6.36 -6.71
C TRP A 159 -5.77 -5.25 -6.89
N VAL A 160 -4.53 -5.44 -6.41
CA VAL A 160 -3.42 -4.51 -6.62
C VAL A 160 -3.07 -4.43 -8.11
N ALA A 161 -3.04 -5.56 -8.82
CA ALA A 161 -2.84 -5.59 -10.27
C ALA A 161 -3.90 -4.75 -10.99
N TYR A 162 -5.16 -4.98 -10.66
CA TYR A 162 -6.27 -4.21 -11.18
C TYR A 162 -6.12 -2.72 -10.87
N TYR A 163 -5.82 -2.36 -9.62
CA TYR A 163 -5.71 -0.96 -9.20
C TYR A 163 -4.56 -0.22 -9.92
N ASN A 164 -3.39 -0.85 -10.04
CA ASN A 164 -2.19 -0.23 -10.60
C ASN A 164 -2.19 -0.18 -12.14
N PHE A 165 -2.75 -1.20 -12.82
CA PHE A 165 -2.58 -1.39 -14.26
C PHE A 165 -3.85 -1.32 -15.09
N LEU A 166 -5.03 -1.53 -14.50
CA LEU A 166 -6.29 -1.61 -15.25
C LEU A 166 -7.29 -0.54 -14.85
N ARG A 167 -7.29 -0.10 -13.59
CA ARG A 167 -8.28 0.85 -13.08
C ARG A 167 -8.02 2.26 -13.61
N PRO A 168 -9.00 2.91 -14.25
CA PRO A 168 -8.95 4.34 -14.54
C PRO A 168 -9.03 5.17 -13.26
N HIS A 169 -8.17 6.18 -13.13
CA HIS A 169 -8.16 7.04 -11.95
C HIS A 169 -8.57 8.48 -12.29
N ARG A 170 -9.57 9.01 -11.57
CA ARG A 170 -10.02 10.40 -11.77
C ARG A 170 -8.91 11.43 -11.62
N HIS A 171 -7.96 11.20 -10.70
CA HIS A 171 -6.82 12.13 -10.52
C HIS A 171 -5.83 12.08 -11.68
N ASN A 172 -5.83 11.00 -12.46
CA ASN A 172 -4.97 10.80 -13.62
C ASN A 172 -5.77 10.92 -14.91
N HIS A 173 -6.74 11.85 -14.99
CA HIS A 173 -7.58 12.08 -16.17
C HIS A 173 -8.26 10.81 -16.73
N TYR A 174 -8.71 9.92 -15.84
CA TYR A 174 -9.30 8.63 -16.20
C TYR A 174 -8.37 7.71 -17.00
N GLN A 175 -7.05 7.87 -16.82
CA GLN A 175 -6.03 6.95 -17.30
C GLN A 175 -5.63 5.98 -16.18
N ILE A 176 -5.05 4.85 -16.59
CA ILE A 176 -4.38 3.89 -15.69
C ILE A 176 -3.08 4.50 -15.13
N LEU A 177 -2.60 4.00 -13.99
CA LEU A 177 -1.39 4.55 -13.36
C LEU A 177 -0.12 4.09 -14.06
N ASN A 178 -0.05 2.79 -14.37
CA ASN A 178 1.12 2.15 -14.94
C ASN A 178 0.72 1.52 -16.27
N LYS A 179 1.22 2.07 -17.38
CA LYS A 179 1.01 1.51 -18.72
C LYS A 179 1.98 0.36 -18.95
N VAL A 180 1.46 -0.73 -19.48
CA VAL A 180 2.24 -1.92 -19.85
C VAL A 180 1.71 -2.38 -21.20
N ASP A 181 2.60 -2.48 -22.19
CA ASP A 181 2.24 -2.78 -23.59
C ASP A 181 1.39 -4.05 -23.72
N LEU A 182 1.67 -5.06 -22.89
CA LEU A 182 0.93 -6.32 -22.86
C LEU A 182 -0.56 -6.18 -22.48
N LEU A 183 -0.92 -5.10 -21.76
CA LEU A 183 -2.28 -4.83 -21.30
C LEU A 183 -2.95 -3.71 -22.10
N GLU A 184 -2.28 -3.19 -23.13
CA GLU A 184 -2.83 -2.13 -23.96
C GLU A 184 -4.02 -2.65 -24.77
N GLY A 185 -5.20 -2.03 -24.59
CA GLY A 185 -6.46 -2.48 -25.19
C GLY A 185 -7.20 -3.59 -24.42
N ALA A 186 -6.68 -4.05 -23.27
CA ALA A 186 -7.42 -4.94 -22.40
C ALA A 186 -8.60 -4.18 -21.76
N ASP A 187 -9.81 -4.72 -21.90
CA ASP A 187 -11.01 -4.08 -21.33
C ASP A 187 -11.04 -4.24 -19.81
N ASN A 188 -11.66 -3.26 -19.14
CA ASN A 188 -11.79 -3.26 -17.69
C ASN A 188 -12.77 -4.36 -17.29
N MET A 189 -12.25 -5.43 -16.70
CA MET A 189 -12.97 -6.65 -16.28
C MET A 189 -14.19 -6.47 -15.34
N HIS A 190 -14.73 -5.27 -15.12
CA HIS A 190 -15.87 -5.03 -14.23
C HIS A 190 -17.18 -5.70 -14.66
N GLY A 191 -17.31 -6.13 -15.92
CA GLY A 191 -18.58 -6.63 -16.45
C GLY A 191 -18.98 -8.07 -16.07
N LYS A 192 -18.14 -8.84 -15.36
CA LYS A 192 -18.36 -10.31 -15.21
C LYS A 192 -17.98 -10.93 -13.84
N TRP A 193 -18.07 -10.19 -12.73
CA TRP A 193 -17.83 -10.74 -11.39
C TRP A 193 -19.03 -10.51 -10.49
#